data_AF-A0A0K9CNL5-F1
#
_entry.id   AF-A0A0K9CNL5-F1
#
_cell.length_a   1.000
_cell.length_b   1.000
_cell.length_c   1.000
_cell.angle_alpha   90.00
_cell.angle_beta   90.00
_cell.angle_gamma   90.00
#
_symmetry.space_group_name_H-M   'P 1'
#
loop_
_entity.id
_entity.type
_entity.pdbx_description
1 polymer ?
#
loop_
_entity_poly.entity_id
_entity_poly.type
_entity_poly.pdbx_seq_one_letter_code
_entity_poly.pdbx_strand_id
1 'polypeptide(L)'
;MDKHLEKLRLNLKKKMEYMISELQKIKHLEIMHIPKGGFFIWVNLANYINSEKFYYKCRLRGLSILPGFIFYSSTEEVTSKIRISIVPSTIKEMKRGLEIIQDVLNNCDFKLN
;
A
#
# COMPACT_ATOMS: atom_id res chain seq x y z
N MET A 1 24.02 -6.36 -21.31
CA MET A 1 23.19 -5.41 -20.53
C MET A 1 21.78 -5.98 -20.30
N ASP A 2 21.25 -6.74 -21.26
CA ASP A 2 19.86 -7.24 -21.25
C ASP A 2 19.55 -8.26 -20.13
N LYS A 3 20.50 -9.13 -19.77
CA LYS A 3 20.29 -10.12 -18.69
C LYS A 3 19.99 -9.50 -17.32
N HIS A 4 20.55 -8.31 -17.04
CA HIS A 4 20.30 -7.61 -15.77
C HIS A 4 18.90 -6.99 -15.74
N LEU A 5 18.48 -6.38 -16.85
CA LEU A 5 17.14 -5.83 -17.02
C LEU A 5 16.06 -6.92 -16.95
N GLU A 6 16.28 -8.06 -17.60
CA GLU A 6 15.36 -9.20 -17.53
C GLU A 6 15.23 -9.74 -16.10
N LYS A 7 16.35 -9.90 -15.38
CA LYS A 7 16.34 -10.33 -13.98
C LYS A 7 15.56 -9.35 -13.09
N LEU A 8 15.75 -8.05 -13.31
CA LEU A 8 15.03 -7.01 -12.59
C LEU A 8 13.52 -7.06 -12.87
N ARG A 9 13.10 -7.18 -14.13
CA ARG A 9 11.69 -7.32 -14.54
C ARG A 9 11.05 -8.53 -13.88
N LEU A 10 11.70 -9.69 -13.93
CA LEU A 10 11.22 -10.92 -13.30
C LEU A 10 11.08 -10.77 -11.78
N ASN A 11 12.04 -10.10 -11.11
CA ASN A 11 11.97 -9.86 -9.67
C ASN A 11 10.78 -8.95 -9.30
N LEU A 12 10.61 -7.85 -10.02
CA LEU A 12 9.52 -6.90 -9.80
C LEU A 12 8.16 -7.51 -10.10
N LYS A 13 8.06 -8.32 -11.16
CA LYS A 13 6.83 -9.07 -11.48
C LYS A 13 6.42 -9.97 -10.31
N LYS A 14 7.34 -10.79 -9.79
CA LYS A 14 7.09 -11.66 -8.64
C LYS A 14 6.64 -10.88 -7.40
N LYS A 15 7.30 -9.75 -7.13
CA LYS A 15 6.95 -8.85 -6.02
C LYS A 15 5.55 -8.25 -6.19
N MET A 16 5.21 -7.80 -7.40
CA MET A 16 3.92 -7.22 -7.72
C MET A 16 2.80 -8.25 -7.58
N GLU A 17 2.98 -9.45 -8.15
CA GLU A 17 2.03 -10.56 -8.05
C GLU A 17 1.78 -10.96 -6.59
N TYR A 18 2.85 -11.11 -5.81
CA TYR A 18 2.75 -11.36 -4.37
C TYR A 18 1.91 -10.29 -3.66
N MET A 19 2.29 -9.01 -3.80
CA MET A 19 1.58 -7.91 -3.15
C MET A 19 0.11 -7.81 -3.54
N ILE A 20 -0.22 -7.99 -4.83
CA ILE A 20 -1.61 -7.98 -5.31
C ILE A 20 -2.39 -9.11 -4.62
N SER A 21 -1.87 -10.33 -4.67
CA SER A 21 -2.56 -11.50 -4.11
C SER A 21 -2.80 -11.38 -2.61
N GLU A 22 -1.87 -10.78 -1.86
CA GLU A 22 -2.02 -10.60 -0.42
C GLU A 22 -2.95 -9.42 -0.09
N LEU A 23 -2.83 -8.28 -0.79
CA LEU A 23 -3.71 -7.13 -0.60
C LEU A 23 -5.18 -7.49 -0.87
N GLN A 24 -5.46 -8.31 -1.89
CA GLN A 24 -6.82 -8.78 -2.19
C GLN A 24 -7.49 -9.59 -1.06
N LYS A 25 -6.70 -10.13 -0.12
CA LYS A 25 -7.21 -10.88 1.04
C LYS A 25 -7.56 -9.99 2.22
N ILE A 26 -7.07 -8.74 2.22
CA ILE A 26 -7.22 -7.83 3.35
C ILE A 26 -8.59 -7.14 3.25
N LYS A 27 -9.37 -7.24 4.34
CA LYS A 27 -10.65 -6.54 4.45
C LYS A 27 -10.44 -5.03 4.56
N HIS A 28 -11.48 -4.25 4.29
CA HIS A 28 -11.47 -2.79 4.45
C HIS A 28 -10.54 -2.05 3.49
N LEU A 29 -10.02 -2.73 2.47
CA LEU A 29 -9.28 -2.13 1.38
C LEU A 29 -9.61 -2.80 0.05
N GLU A 30 -9.38 -2.08 -1.04
CA GLU A 30 -9.56 -2.53 -2.42
C GLU A 30 -8.44 -1.97 -3.30
N ILE A 31 -7.89 -2.79 -4.19
CA ILE A 31 -6.90 -2.33 -5.18
C ILE A 31 -7.64 -1.55 -6.28
N MET A 32 -7.26 -0.29 -6.50
CA MET A 32 -7.95 0.59 -7.46
C MET A 32 -7.87 0.08 -8.91
N HIS A 33 -6.71 -0.41 -9.30
CA HIS A 33 -6.46 -1.00 -10.62
C HIS A 33 -5.31 -1.99 -10.52
N ILE A 34 -5.42 -3.13 -11.19
CA ILE A 34 -4.34 -4.10 -11.27
C ILE A 34 -3.24 -3.55 -12.19
N PRO A 35 -2.06 -3.20 -11.68
CA PRO A 35 -1.00 -2.61 -12.50
C PRO A 35 -0.45 -3.64 -13.48
N LYS A 36 -0.35 -3.27 -14.77
CA LYS A 36 0.29 -4.09 -15.82
C LYS A 36 1.81 -3.91 -15.86
N GLY A 37 2.35 -2.98 -15.08
CA GLY A 37 3.76 -2.62 -15.00
C GLY A 37 4.00 -1.51 -13.97
N GLY A 38 5.24 -1.06 -13.83
CA GLY A 38 5.64 -0.08 -12.82
C GLY A 38 5.94 -0.73 -11.46
N PHE A 39 5.89 0.07 -10.39
CA PHE A 39 6.43 -0.34 -9.09
C PHE A 39 5.61 0.09 -7.87
N PHE A 40 4.37 0.54 -8.09
CA PHE A 40 3.48 0.93 -7.01
C PHE A 40 2.06 0.42 -7.24
N ILE A 41 1.34 0.26 -6.15
CA ILE A 41 -0.06 -0.17 -6.11
C ILE A 41 -0.85 0.95 -5.43
N TRP A 42 -1.96 1.34 -6.05
CA TRP A 42 -2.94 2.24 -5.47
C TRP A 42 -4.06 1.44 -4.81
N VAL A 43 -4.37 1.80 -3.58
CA VAL A 43 -5.35 1.12 -2.74
C VAL A 43 -6.35 2.15 -2.22
N ASN A 44 -7.64 1.84 -2.38
CA ASN A 44 -8.72 2.47 -1.64
C ASN A 44 -8.86 1.76 -0.30
N LEU A 45 -8.80 2.50 0.80
CA LEU A 45 -9.30 2.10 2.10
C LEU A 45 -10.81 2.32 2.13
N ALA A 46 -11.51 1.63 3.03
CA ALA A 46 -12.92 1.88 3.27
C ALA A 46 -13.17 3.36 3.61
N ASN A 47 -14.31 3.89 3.18
CA ASN A 47 -14.65 5.32 3.29
C ASN A 47 -14.64 5.89 4.72
N TYR A 48 -14.85 5.06 5.73
CA TYR A 48 -14.76 5.46 7.14
C TYR A 48 -13.32 5.52 7.68
N ILE A 49 -12.32 5.17 6.85
CA ILE A 49 -10.91 5.19 7.23
C ILE A 49 -10.27 6.47 6.71
N ASN A 50 -9.89 7.35 7.64
CA ASN A 50 -9.03 8.49 7.36
C ASN A 50 -7.61 7.98 7.02
N SER A 51 -7.14 8.24 5.80
CA SER A 51 -5.84 7.75 5.31
C SER A 51 -4.63 8.38 6.01
N GLU A 52 -4.76 9.61 6.51
CA GLU A 52 -3.70 10.28 7.28
C GLU A 52 -3.50 9.61 8.63
N LYS A 53 -4.59 9.35 9.37
CA LYS A 53 -4.55 8.60 10.63
C LYS A 53 -4.02 7.19 10.41
N PHE A 54 -4.47 6.51 9.35
CA PHE A 54 -3.98 5.20 8.96
C PHE A 54 -2.46 5.22 8.70
N TYR A 55 -2.00 6.16 7.88
CA TYR A 55 -0.58 6.37 7.60
C TYR A 55 0.24 6.56 8.87
N TYR A 56 -0.20 7.43 9.78
CA TYR A 56 0.53 7.69 11.03
C TYR A 56 0.65 6.42 11.89
N LYS A 57 -0.42 5.63 11.98
CA LYS A 57 -0.44 4.36 12.73
C LYS A 57 0.46 3.29 12.13
N CYS A 58 0.54 3.21 10.79
CA CYS A 58 1.53 2.37 10.10
C CYS A 58 2.95 2.85 10.38
N ARG A 59 3.19 4.16 10.31
CA ARG A 59 4.52 4.76 10.55
C ARG A 59 5.05 4.47 11.95
N LEU A 60 4.20 4.56 12.97
CA LEU A 60 4.57 4.20 14.35
C LEU A 60 5.00 2.73 14.51
N ARG A 61 4.55 1.85 13.63
CA ARG A 61 4.93 0.42 13.59
C ARG A 61 6.13 0.14 12.67
N GLY A 62 6.78 1.19 12.17
CA GLY A 62 7.92 1.09 11.26
C GLY A 62 7.56 0.82 9.80
N LEU A 63 6.28 0.98 9.41
CA LEU A 63 5.85 0.85 8.02
C LEU A 63 5.64 2.22 7.38
N SER A 64 6.44 2.53 6.34
CA SER A 64 6.25 3.71 5.52
C SER A 64 5.37 3.40 4.31
N ILE A 65 4.29 4.15 4.16
CA ILE A 65 3.39 4.17 3.00
C ILE A 65 3.06 5.61 2.66
N LEU A 66 2.60 5.88 1.43
CA LEU A 66 2.26 7.25 1.04
C LEU A 66 0.74 7.45 1.10
N PRO A 67 0.23 8.36 1.93
CA PRO A 67 -1.19 8.70 1.92
C PRO A 67 -1.56 9.46 0.65
N GLY A 68 -2.79 9.27 0.19
CA GLY A 68 -3.28 9.77 -1.09
C GLY A 68 -3.32 11.29 -1.17
N PHE A 69 -3.59 11.98 -0.07
CA PHE A 69 -3.70 13.45 -0.03
C PHE A 69 -2.43 14.17 -0.50
N ILE A 70 -1.25 13.53 -0.44
CA ILE A 70 0.01 14.11 -0.94
C ILE A 70 -0.03 14.36 -2.46
N PHE A 71 -0.92 13.68 -3.18
CA PHE A 71 -1.04 13.73 -4.64
C PHE A 71 -2.20 14.60 -5.14
N TYR A 72 -2.98 15.20 -4.24
CA TYR A 72 -4.15 16.01 -4.59
C TYR A 72 -3.98 17.44 -4.07
N SER A 73 -4.28 18.43 -4.92
CA SER A 73 -4.09 19.85 -4.61
C SER A 73 -5.23 20.46 -3.76
N SER A 74 -6.36 19.78 -3.63
CA SER A 74 -7.49 20.23 -2.80
C SER A 74 -7.45 19.58 -1.42
N THR A 75 -7.51 20.41 -0.38
CA THR A 75 -7.48 20.02 1.04
C THR A 75 -8.79 19.40 1.54
N GLU A 76 -9.83 19.34 0.71
CA GLU A 76 -11.18 18.96 1.12
C GLU A 76 -11.45 17.44 1.05
N GLU A 77 -10.65 16.68 0.32
CA GLU A 77 -10.79 15.23 0.34
C GLU A 77 -9.76 14.61 1.30
N VAL A 78 -10.23 14.25 2.51
CA VAL A 78 -9.62 13.14 3.25
C VAL A 78 -9.76 11.91 2.35
N THR A 79 -8.83 11.74 1.42
CA THR A 79 -8.91 10.64 0.46
C THR A 79 -8.68 9.35 1.25
N SER A 80 -9.59 8.39 1.18
CA SER A 80 -9.33 7.04 1.69
C SER A 80 -8.38 6.29 0.75
N LYS A 81 -7.30 6.92 0.27
CA LYS A 81 -6.38 6.35 -0.72
C LYS A 81 -4.98 6.26 -0.13
N ILE A 82 -4.26 5.20 -0.47
CA ILE A 82 -2.83 5.05 -0.17
C ILE A 82 -2.09 4.51 -1.38
N ARG A 83 -0.80 4.81 -1.46
CA ARG A 83 0.12 4.29 -2.47
C ARG A 83 1.22 3.46 -1.79
N ILE A 84 1.36 2.21 -2.23
CA ILE A 84 2.34 1.25 -1.72
C ILE A 84 3.41 1.04 -2.79
N SER A 85 4.69 1.19 -2.44
CA SER A 85 5.83 0.93 -3.34
C SER A 85 6.43 -0.45 -3.08
N ILE A 86 6.76 -1.19 -4.13
CA ILE A 86 7.34 -2.54 -4.04
C ILE A 86 8.86 -2.57 -4.28
N VAL A 87 9.45 -1.46 -4.75
CA VAL A 87 10.87 -1.41 -5.15
C VAL A 87 11.82 -1.70 -3.98
N PRO A 88 11.73 -0.99 -2.84
CA PRO A 88 12.77 -1.08 -1.83
C PRO A 88 12.72 -2.40 -1.04
N SER A 89 11.57 -3.08 -1.03
CA SER A 89 11.29 -4.14 -0.08
C SER A 89 11.60 -5.53 -0.65
N THR A 90 12.13 -6.42 0.18
CA THR A 90 12.14 -7.87 -0.03
C THR A 90 10.74 -8.46 0.21
N ILE A 91 10.48 -9.69 -0.23
CA ILE A 91 9.20 -10.39 0.05
C ILE A 91 8.96 -10.52 1.57
N LYS A 92 10.02 -10.72 2.36
CA LYS A 92 9.92 -10.79 3.83
C LYS A 92 9.46 -9.46 4.43
N GLU A 93 10.00 -8.35 3.95
CA GLU A 93 9.58 -7.01 4.39
C GLU A 93 8.16 -6.67 3.91
N MET A 94 7.79 -7.11 2.69
CA MET A 94 6.42 -6.99 2.18
C MET A 94 5.43 -7.71 3.09
N LYS A 95 5.73 -8.97 3.45
CA LYS A 95 4.90 -9.74 4.39
C LYS A 95 4.71 -9.00 5.72
N ARG A 96 5.80 -8.52 6.31
CA ARG A 96 5.75 -7.73 7.55
C ARG A 96 4.93 -6.44 7.39
N GLY A 97 5.07 -5.76 6.26
CA GLY A 97 4.26 -4.57 5.97
C GLY A 97 2.76 -4.89 5.87
N LEU A 98 2.41 -6.00 5.22
CA LEU A 98 1.01 -6.46 5.12
C LEU A 98 0.43 -6.90 6.47
N GLU A 99 1.25 -7.49 7.34
CA GLU A 99 0.88 -7.81 8.73
C GLU A 99 0.58 -6.51 9.52
N ILE A 100 1.42 -5.48 9.38
CA ILE A 100 1.18 -4.17 9.99
C ILE A 100 -0.09 -3.52 9.44
N ILE A 101 -0.32 -3.57 8.13
CA ILE A 101 -1.55 -3.03 7.50
C ILE A 101 -2.78 -3.71 8.11
N GLN A 102 -2.79 -5.04 8.19
CA GLN A 102 -3.90 -5.81 8.76
C GLN A 102 -4.12 -5.49 10.24
N ASP A 103 -3.06 -5.44 11.04
CA ASP A 103 -3.16 -5.06 12.46
C ASP A 103 -3.77 -3.68 12.62
N VAL A 104 -3.28 -2.70 11.86
CA VAL A 104 -3.80 -1.34 11.92
C VAL A 104 -5.28 -1.34 11.53
N LEU A 105 -5.66 -1.92 10.39
CA LEU A 105 -7.07 -1.94 9.93
C LEU A 105 -8.03 -2.60 10.93
N ASN A 106 -7.58 -3.64 11.63
CA ASN A 106 -8.46 -4.41 12.53
C ASN A 106 -8.52 -3.85 13.96
N ASN A 107 -7.45 -3.21 14.44
CA ASN A 107 -7.27 -2.91 15.87
C ASN A 107 -7.20 -1.41 16.19
N CYS A 108 -7.45 -0.52 15.22
CA CYS A 108 -7.31 0.92 15.40
C CYS A 108 -8.57 1.70 15.01
N ASP A 109 -8.84 2.78 15.74
CA ASP A 109 -9.91 3.72 15.38
C ASP A 109 -9.45 4.74 14.32
N PHE A 110 -10.28 4.99 13.31
CA PHE A 110 -10.00 5.91 12.22
C PHE A 110 -11.03 7.03 12.10
N LYS A 111 -12.03 7.07 12.98
CA LYS A 111 -13.13 8.03 12.93
C LYS A 111 -12.61 9.46 12.86
N LEU A 112 -13.23 10.26 12.00
CA LEU A 112 -13.07 11.70 11.96
C LEU A 112 -13.77 12.25 13.22
N ASN A 113 -13.03 12.99 14.05
CA ASN A 113 -13.63 13.72 15.18
C ASN A 113 -14.33 14.96 14.64
#